data_AF-A0A957KFK9-F1
#
_entry.id   AF-A0A957KFK9-F1
#
_cell.length_a   1.000
_cell.length_b   1.000
_cell.length_c   1.000
_cell.angle_alpha   90.00
_cell.angle_beta   90.00
_cell.angle_gamma   90.00
#
_symmetry.space_group_name_H-M   'P 1'
#
loop_
_entity.id
_entity.type
_entity.pdbx_description
1 polymer ?
#
loop_
_entity_poly.entity_id
_entity_poly.type
_entity_poly.pdbx_seq_one_letter_code
_entity_poly.pdbx_strand_id
1 'polypeptide(L)'
;TDATADSPLVYVVNDAVEGLQRVGGFQRLHRTDGALRVIGITPCTENKPDAIAYRPSDIITASNGKTIEIISTDAEGRMVLADALVYAQRYNPSAVIDLATLTGAVVVALGSSVAAGIFCNDDALSDELIAAGTDVYERLWRLPLYQDYRETINTPVADMKNSGGRVGGVGTSAVFLQEFTDYNWAHLDIAGMAMSEKEGAYVTAGATGYGVRLLTQFLLNRAAPTP
;
A
#
# COMPACT_ATOMS: atom_id res chain seq x y z
N THR A 1 10.35 -30.42 -4.14
CA THR A 1 10.05 -29.73 -2.87
C THR A 1 9.91 -28.27 -3.22
N ASP A 2 8.69 -27.87 -3.56
CA ASP A 2 8.40 -26.57 -4.15
C ASP A 2 8.36 -25.52 -3.05
N ALA A 3 9.42 -24.71 -2.94
CA ALA A 3 9.55 -23.69 -1.89
C ALA A 3 8.48 -22.59 -2.00
N THR A 4 7.76 -22.52 -3.13
CA THR A 4 6.70 -21.53 -3.39
C THR A 4 5.40 -21.84 -2.66
N ALA A 5 5.14 -23.11 -2.32
CA ALA A 5 3.87 -23.54 -1.72
C ALA A 5 3.70 -23.15 -0.24
N ASP A 6 4.78 -22.77 0.46
CA ASP A 6 4.77 -22.48 1.91
C ASP A 6 4.94 -20.98 2.24
N SER A 7 5.30 -20.17 1.21
CA SER A 7 5.52 -18.74 1.34
C SER A 7 4.18 -17.95 1.35
N PRO A 8 3.84 -17.28 2.46
CA PRO A 8 2.54 -16.62 2.59
C PRO A 8 2.40 -15.40 1.67
N LEU A 9 1.18 -15.10 1.27
CA LEU A 9 0.79 -13.78 0.79
C LEU A 9 0.62 -12.86 2.00
N VAL A 10 1.24 -11.69 1.98
CA VAL A 10 1.12 -10.71 3.07
C VAL A 10 0.42 -9.45 2.58
N TYR A 11 -0.59 -9.01 3.33
CA TYR A 11 -1.25 -7.73 3.12
C TYR A 11 -0.85 -6.77 4.23
N VAL A 12 -0.42 -5.58 3.85
CA VAL A 12 -0.13 -4.49 4.77
C VAL A 12 -1.17 -3.40 4.54
N VAL A 13 -1.90 -2.99 5.58
CA VAL A 13 -2.94 -1.97 5.43
C VAL A 13 -2.62 -0.85 6.39
N ASN A 14 -2.36 0.35 5.88
CA ASN A 14 -2.11 1.52 6.71
C ASN A 14 -3.16 2.61 6.45
N ASP A 15 -3.53 3.26 7.55
CA ASP A 15 -4.39 4.44 7.69
C ASP A 15 -5.84 4.32 7.19
N ALA A 16 -6.74 4.82 8.04
CA ALA A 16 -8.17 5.07 7.92
C ALA A 16 -9.03 4.35 6.85
N VAL A 17 -8.77 3.09 6.49
CA VAL A 17 -9.83 2.25 5.94
C VAL A 17 -10.68 1.75 7.11
N GLU A 18 -11.46 2.65 7.72
CA GLU A 18 -12.52 2.27 8.65
C GLU A 18 -13.41 1.18 8.03
N GLY A 19 -13.50 1.13 6.69
CA GLY A 19 -14.16 0.08 5.93
C GLY A 19 -13.45 -1.29 5.92
N LEU A 20 -12.12 -1.36 5.80
CA LEU A 20 -11.41 -2.67 5.74
C LEU A 20 -11.29 -3.31 7.12
N GLN A 21 -11.25 -2.50 8.19
CA GLN A 21 -11.28 -2.99 9.56
C GLN A 21 -12.70 -3.40 10.01
N ARG A 22 -13.75 -2.74 9.50
CA ARG A 22 -15.16 -3.12 9.80
C ARG A 22 -15.70 -4.24 8.91
N VAL A 23 -15.18 -4.40 7.70
CA VAL A 23 -15.58 -5.48 6.79
C VAL A 23 -14.59 -6.62 6.93
N GLY A 24 -15.08 -7.77 7.39
CA GLY A 24 -14.34 -9.02 7.53
C GLY A 24 -13.80 -9.60 6.22
N GLY A 25 -13.00 -8.85 5.47
CA GLY A 25 -12.25 -9.33 4.31
C GLY A 25 -11.37 -10.52 4.67
N PHE A 26 -10.74 -10.48 5.85
CA PHE A 26 -10.01 -11.63 6.39
C PHE A 26 -10.92 -12.78 6.86
N GLN A 27 -12.12 -12.51 7.39
CA GLN A 27 -13.07 -13.59 7.75
C GLN A 27 -13.62 -14.31 6.51
N ARG A 28 -13.65 -13.66 5.34
CA ARG A 28 -14.12 -14.27 4.09
C ARG A 28 -13.08 -15.18 3.41
N LEU A 29 -11.83 -15.16 3.89
CA LEU A 29 -10.73 -16.05 3.44
C LEU A 29 -10.95 -17.52 3.78
N HIS A 30 -11.90 -17.85 4.66
CA HIS A 30 -12.30 -19.24 4.90
C HIS A 30 -12.85 -19.96 3.65
N ARG A 31 -13.11 -19.24 2.54
CA ARG A 31 -13.62 -19.80 1.28
C ARG A 31 -12.55 -20.37 0.35
N THR A 32 -11.25 -20.20 0.62
CA THR A 32 -10.18 -20.75 -0.23
C THR A 32 -9.75 -22.17 0.14
N ASP A 33 -10.50 -22.86 0.99
CA ASP A 33 -10.29 -24.27 1.42
C ASP A 33 -8.83 -24.60 1.84
N GLY A 34 -8.12 -23.62 2.40
CA GLY A 34 -6.74 -23.79 2.88
C GLY A 34 -5.65 -23.75 1.80
N ALA A 35 -5.98 -23.43 0.54
CA ALA A 35 -5.00 -23.42 -0.55
C ALA A 35 -3.95 -22.29 -0.46
N LEU A 36 -4.22 -21.22 0.30
CA LEU A 36 -3.34 -20.07 0.43
C LEU A 36 -3.15 -19.66 1.89
N ARG A 37 -1.90 -19.43 2.29
CA ARG A 37 -1.55 -18.82 3.57
C ARG A 37 -1.53 -17.30 3.41
N VAL A 38 -2.36 -16.60 4.19
CA VAL A 38 -2.50 -15.14 4.11
C VAL A 38 -2.24 -14.50 5.48
N ILE A 39 -1.47 -13.42 5.51
CA ILE A 39 -1.13 -12.67 6.73
C ILE A 39 -1.54 -11.21 6.57
N GLY A 40 -2.20 -10.64 7.58
CA GLY A 40 -2.53 -9.21 7.63
C GLY A 40 -1.67 -8.46 8.64
N ILE A 41 -1.12 -7.31 8.24
CA ILE A 41 -0.38 -6.39 9.09
C ILE A 41 -1.07 -5.02 9.01
N THR A 42 -1.37 -4.42 10.15
CA THR A 42 -2.01 -3.10 10.21
C THR A 42 -1.32 -2.26 11.28
N PRO A 43 -0.32 -1.44 10.89
CA PRO A 43 0.28 -0.52 11.84
C PRO A 43 -0.73 0.60 12.15
N CYS A 44 -0.93 0.91 13.42
CA CYS A 44 -1.91 1.91 13.86
C CYS A 44 -1.25 2.91 14.82
N THR A 45 -1.34 4.19 14.47
CA THR A 45 -0.93 5.31 15.32
C THR A 45 -1.75 6.54 14.94
N GLU A 46 -1.82 7.50 15.85
CA GLU A 46 -2.28 8.85 15.51
C GLU A 46 -1.07 9.71 15.10
N ASN A 47 -1.30 10.70 14.23
CA ASN A 47 -0.36 11.78 13.95
C ASN A 47 -0.85 13.06 14.60
N LYS A 48 -0.18 13.51 15.66
CA LYS A 48 -0.61 14.69 16.43
C LYS A 48 0.59 15.57 16.81
N PRO A 49 0.42 16.90 16.81
CA PRO A 49 1.41 17.79 17.37
C PRO A 49 1.47 17.60 18.89
N ASP A 50 2.67 17.48 19.42
CA ASP A 50 2.95 17.40 20.85
C ASP A 50 4.38 17.89 21.15
N ALA A 51 4.71 18.15 22.41
CA ALA A 51 6.06 18.54 22.84
C ALA A 51 7.15 17.51 22.45
N ILE A 52 6.78 16.22 22.39
CA ILE A 52 7.68 15.12 21.99
C ILE A 52 7.44 14.61 20.56
N ALA A 53 6.67 15.33 19.74
CA ALA A 53 6.50 14.97 18.32
C ALA A 53 7.83 15.13 17.56
N TYR A 54 8.05 14.25 16.58
CA TYR A 54 9.18 14.39 15.66
C TYR A 54 9.01 15.63 14.78
N ARG A 55 10.12 16.24 14.38
CA ARG A 55 10.17 17.59 13.81
C ARG A 55 10.82 17.57 12.43
N PRO A 56 10.54 18.58 11.59
CA PRO A 56 11.34 18.79 10.39
C PRO A 56 12.84 18.87 10.74
N SER A 57 13.67 18.22 9.93
CA SER A 57 15.11 17.99 10.09
C SER A 57 15.52 16.91 11.09
N ASP A 58 14.58 16.24 11.77
CA ASP A 58 14.92 15.03 12.54
C ASP A 58 15.37 13.92 11.58
N ILE A 59 16.28 13.07 12.07
CA ILE A 59 16.72 11.86 11.36
C ILE A 59 16.20 10.66 12.14
N ILE A 60 15.29 9.91 11.53
CA ILE A 60 14.70 8.70 12.10
C ILE A 60 15.36 7.48 11.48
N THR A 61 15.71 6.48 12.28
CA THR A 61 16.24 5.20 11.80
C THR A 61 15.10 4.19 11.71
N ALA A 62 14.83 3.68 10.52
CA ALA A 62 13.87 2.61 10.31
C ALA A 62 14.41 1.27 10.84
N SER A 63 13.53 0.29 10.99
CA SER A 63 13.84 -1.04 11.52
C SER A 63 14.84 -1.84 10.68
N ASN A 64 15.00 -1.52 9.39
CA ASN A 64 16.06 -2.09 8.53
C ASN A 64 17.40 -1.34 8.61
N GLY A 65 17.52 -0.35 9.52
CA GLY A 65 18.72 0.45 9.73
C GLY A 65 18.88 1.65 8.79
N LYS A 66 18.01 1.81 7.78
CA LYS A 66 18.05 2.99 6.91
C LYS A 66 17.64 4.25 7.67
N THR A 67 18.31 5.35 7.38
CA THR A 67 18.08 6.67 8.00
C THR A 67 17.23 7.56 7.10
N ILE A 68 16.26 8.25 7.70
CA ILE A 68 15.27 9.07 7.01
C ILE A 68 15.26 10.47 7.61
N GLU A 69 15.61 11.47 6.80
CA GLU A 69 15.43 12.88 7.15
C GLU A 69 13.95 13.28 7.02
N ILE A 70 13.38 13.86 8.06
CA ILE A 70 12.02 14.36 8.05
C ILE A 70 11.97 15.75 7.42
N ILE A 71 11.32 15.88 6.27
CA ILE A 71 11.07 17.18 5.63
C ILE A 71 9.65 17.65 5.93
N SER A 72 8.69 16.72 5.98
CA SER A 72 7.30 17.00 6.32
C SER A 72 6.79 16.00 7.35
N THR A 73 6.22 16.48 8.45
CA THR A 73 5.55 15.64 9.45
C THR A 73 4.16 15.17 9.01
N ASP A 74 3.65 15.76 7.92
CA ASP A 74 2.41 15.36 7.23
C ASP A 74 2.67 14.28 6.16
N ALA A 75 3.91 13.78 6.09
CA ALA A 75 4.30 12.61 5.31
C ALA A 75 4.61 11.44 6.25
N GLU A 76 3.78 11.24 7.25
CA GLU A 76 3.85 10.19 8.28
C GLU A 76 3.41 8.83 7.76
N GLY A 77 2.40 8.78 6.87
CA GLY A 77 1.80 7.51 6.45
C GLY A 77 2.82 6.54 5.86
N ARG A 78 3.80 7.08 5.12
CA ARG A 78 4.91 6.29 4.57
C ARG A 78 5.94 5.86 5.62
N MET A 79 6.11 6.62 6.70
CA MET A 79 7.03 6.27 7.79
C MET A 79 6.51 5.04 8.54
N VAL A 80 5.21 5.02 8.82
CA VAL A 80 4.54 3.90 9.48
C VAL A 80 4.56 2.65 8.58
N LEU A 81 4.31 2.83 7.28
CA LEU A 81 4.41 1.74 6.29
C LEU A 81 5.83 1.20 6.13
N ALA A 82 6.87 2.04 6.18
CA ALA A 82 8.25 1.61 6.02
C ALA A 82 8.59 0.48 7.00
N ASP A 83 8.31 0.67 8.29
CA ASP A 83 8.55 -0.38 9.29
C ASP A 83 7.61 -1.58 9.15
N ALA A 84 6.37 -1.37 8.70
CA ALA A 84 5.45 -2.48 8.46
C ALA A 84 5.89 -3.37 7.27
N LEU A 85 6.45 -2.76 6.22
CA LEU A 85 7.04 -3.46 5.08
C LEU A 85 8.30 -4.23 5.49
N VAL A 86 9.20 -3.60 6.25
CA VAL A 86 10.35 -4.32 6.83
C VAL A 86 9.89 -5.48 7.71
N TYR A 87 8.86 -5.27 8.54
CA TYR A 87 8.31 -6.33 9.38
C TYR A 87 7.68 -7.47 8.56
N ALA A 88 7.12 -7.19 7.37
CA ALA A 88 6.55 -8.22 6.50
C ALA A 88 7.60 -9.22 5.99
N GLN A 89 8.85 -8.77 5.80
CA GLN A 89 9.96 -9.59 5.31
C GLN A 89 10.17 -10.87 6.12
N ARG A 90 9.97 -10.82 7.45
CA ARG A 90 10.17 -11.96 8.36
C ARG A 90 9.33 -13.20 8.03
N TYR A 91 8.27 -13.02 7.22
CA TYR A 91 7.36 -14.10 6.83
C TYR A 91 7.79 -14.80 5.54
N ASN A 92 8.89 -14.36 4.91
CA ASN A 92 9.36 -14.82 3.59
C ASN A 92 8.21 -14.86 2.56
N PRO A 93 7.55 -13.71 2.31
CA PRO A 93 6.33 -13.66 1.53
C PRO A 93 6.55 -14.00 0.06
N SER A 94 5.56 -14.63 -0.57
CA SER A 94 5.53 -14.79 -2.04
C SER A 94 5.16 -13.50 -2.76
N ALA A 95 4.36 -12.65 -2.12
CA ALA A 95 4.13 -11.27 -2.49
C ALA A 95 3.60 -10.47 -1.29
N VAL A 96 3.84 -9.16 -1.31
CA VAL A 96 3.31 -8.20 -0.35
C VAL A 96 2.48 -7.15 -1.09
N ILE A 97 1.25 -6.94 -0.64
CA ILE A 97 0.37 -5.91 -1.20
C ILE A 97 0.05 -4.94 -0.07
N ASP A 98 0.43 -3.68 -0.23
CA ASP A 98 0.08 -2.64 0.71
C ASP A 98 -1.00 -1.68 0.18
N LEU A 99 -1.87 -1.24 1.07
CA LEU A 99 -2.98 -0.32 0.77
C LEU A 99 -2.90 0.86 1.73
N ALA A 100 -2.92 2.07 1.17
CA ALA A 100 -2.94 3.29 1.97
C ALA A 100 -3.61 4.47 1.25
N THR A 101 -4.20 5.38 2.02
CA THR A 101 -4.64 6.70 1.55
C THR A 101 -3.47 7.66 1.52
N LEU A 102 -2.44 7.35 0.73
CA LEU A 102 -1.10 7.88 0.97
C LEU A 102 -0.87 9.29 0.42
N THR A 103 -1.43 9.62 -0.75
CA THR A 103 -1.15 10.92 -1.36
C THR A 103 -2.38 11.63 -1.92
N GLY A 104 -2.49 12.94 -1.67
CA GLY A 104 -3.39 13.80 -2.45
C GLY A 104 -3.00 13.87 -3.94
N ALA A 105 -1.74 13.55 -4.27
CA ALA A 105 -1.23 13.57 -5.64
C ALA A 105 -1.90 12.50 -6.52
N VAL A 106 -2.19 11.30 -6.00
CA VAL A 106 -2.93 10.28 -6.77
C VAL A 106 -4.35 10.76 -7.10
N VAL A 107 -4.99 11.48 -6.19
CA VAL A 107 -6.34 12.03 -6.38
C VAL A 107 -6.34 13.07 -7.49
N VAL A 108 -5.33 13.93 -7.53
CA VAL A 108 -5.15 14.92 -8.60
C VAL A 108 -4.87 14.23 -9.95
N ALA A 109 -4.11 13.14 -9.96
CA ALA A 109 -3.72 12.43 -11.18
C ALA A 109 -4.86 11.58 -11.79
N LEU A 110 -5.59 10.84 -10.96
CA LEU A 110 -6.56 9.83 -11.40
C LEU A 110 -8.02 10.23 -11.15
N GLY A 111 -8.25 11.27 -10.35
CA GLY A 111 -9.58 11.72 -9.94
C GLY A 111 -10.18 10.93 -8.78
N SER A 112 -11.15 11.53 -8.10
CA SER A 112 -11.89 10.88 -7.02
C SER A 112 -12.91 9.88 -7.57
N SER A 113 -13.01 8.70 -6.94
CA SER A 113 -13.95 7.63 -7.29
C SER A 113 -13.81 7.05 -8.71
N VAL A 114 -12.67 7.26 -9.38
CA VAL A 114 -12.41 6.75 -10.74
C VAL A 114 -11.62 5.45 -10.70
N ALA A 115 -10.39 5.51 -10.17
CA ALA A 115 -9.45 4.39 -10.03
C ALA A 115 -8.43 4.69 -8.91
N ALA A 116 -7.88 3.65 -8.30
CA ALA A 116 -6.71 3.77 -7.42
C ALA A 116 -5.41 3.62 -8.23
N GLY A 117 -4.31 4.19 -7.72
CA GLY A 117 -2.99 4.00 -8.32
C GLY A 117 -2.36 2.69 -7.85
N ILE A 118 -1.78 1.91 -8.76
CA ILE A 118 -0.91 0.77 -8.42
C ILE A 118 0.53 1.07 -8.84
N PHE A 119 1.44 0.91 -7.88
CA PHE A 119 2.88 0.85 -8.11
C PHE A 119 3.34 -0.57 -7.81
N CYS A 120 4.09 -1.18 -8.71
CA CYS A 120 4.47 -2.58 -8.55
C CYS A 120 5.85 -2.83 -9.15
N ASN A 121 6.69 -3.55 -8.41
CA ASN A 121 8.03 -3.94 -8.84
C ASN A 121 8.05 -5.26 -9.65
N ASP A 122 6.90 -5.94 -9.77
CA ASP A 122 6.71 -7.18 -10.52
C ASP A 122 5.54 -7.04 -11.51
N ASP A 123 5.79 -7.29 -12.80
CA ASP A 123 4.79 -7.10 -13.85
C ASP A 123 3.62 -8.08 -13.71
N ALA A 124 3.90 -9.35 -13.38
CA ALA A 124 2.88 -10.38 -13.26
C ALA A 124 1.92 -10.09 -12.10
N LEU A 125 2.45 -9.72 -10.93
CA LEU A 125 1.66 -9.30 -9.77
C LEU A 125 0.77 -8.08 -10.11
N SER A 126 1.31 -7.12 -10.85
CA SER A 126 0.55 -5.95 -11.30
C SER A 126 -0.64 -6.35 -12.17
N ASP A 127 -0.40 -7.21 -13.16
CA ASP A 127 -1.43 -7.63 -14.11
C ASP A 127 -2.53 -8.45 -13.44
N GLU A 128 -2.17 -9.35 -12.52
CA GLU A 128 -3.14 -10.11 -11.72
C GLU A 128 -4.04 -9.20 -10.87
N LEU A 129 -3.48 -8.17 -10.23
CA LEU A 129 -4.24 -7.22 -9.43
C LEU A 129 -5.16 -6.34 -10.29
N ILE A 130 -4.67 -5.89 -11.45
CA ILE A 130 -5.47 -5.09 -12.40
C ILE A 130 -6.63 -5.91 -12.96
N ALA A 131 -6.38 -7.18 -13.30
CA ALA A 131 -7.43 -8.10 -13.75
C ALA A 131 -8.49 -8.31 -12.67
N ALA A 132 -8.08 -8.64 -11.44
CA ALA A 132 -8.99 -8.82 -10.32
C ALA A 132 -9.80 -7.55 -10.00
N GLY A 133 -9.17 -6.38 -10.04
CA GLY A 133 -9.83 -5.09 -9.87
C GLY A 133 -10.84 -4.79 -10.98
N THR A 134 -10.56 -5.20 -12.22
CA THR A 134 -11.47 -5.06 -13.35
C THR A 134 -12.72 -5.92 -13.17
N ASP A 135 -12.57 -7.17 -12.73
CA ASP A 135 -13.67 -8.12 -12.53
C ASP A 135 -14.69 -7.66 -11.47
N VAL A 136 -14.23 -6.96 -10.42
CA VAL A 136 -15.08 -6.48 -9.32
C VAL A 136 -15.37 -4.99 -9.36
N TYR A 137 -14.96 -4.31 -10.43
CA TYR A 137 -15.13 -2.87 -10.62
C TYR A 137 -14.49 -2.04 -9.50
N GLU A 138 -13.31 -2.47 -9.03
CA GLU A 138 -12.36 -1.72 -8.21
C GLU A 138 -11.10 -1.47 -9.05
N ARG A 139 -11.23 -0.54 -10.00
CA ARG A 139 -10.22 -0.31 -11.03
C ARG A 139 -8.90 0.19 -10.46
N LEU A 140 -7.81 -0.38 -10.94
CA LEU A 140 -6.45 0.06 -10.69
C LEU A 140 -5.86 0.68 -11.97
N TRP A 141 -5.02 1.69 -11.80
CA TRP A 141 -4.22 2.28 -12.88
C TRP A 141 -2.74 2.21 -12.54
N ARG A 142 -1.95 1.60 -13.43
CA ARG A 142 -0.52 1.41 -13.19
C ARG A 142 0.23 2.73 -13.32
N LEU A 143 0.99 3.06 -12.28
CA LEU A 143 1.85 4.22 -12.19
C LEU A 143 3.32 3.78 -12.12
N PRO A 144 4.25 4.60 -12.65
CA PRO A 144 5.64 4.19 -12.83
C PRO A 144 6.47 4.27 -11.54
N LEU A 145 7.40 3.30 -11.38
CA LEU A 145 8.49 3.30 -10.40
C LEU A 145 9.82 3.65 -11.08
N TYR A 146 9.96 4.90 -11.53
CA TYR A 146 11.18 5.36 -12.18
C TYR A 146 12.24 5.84 -11.19
N GLN A 147 13.50 5.59 -11.53
CA GLN A 147 14.66 5.99 -10.72
C GLN A 147 14.72 7.51 -10.50
N ASP A 148 14.25 8.32 -11.45
CA ASP A 148 14.22 9.78 -11.33
C ASP A 148 13.40 10.24 -10.11
N TYR A 149 12.33 9.52 -9.74
CA TYR A 149 11.58 9.82 -8.52
C TYR A 149 12.43 9.54 -7.28
N ARG A 150 13.25 8.49 -7.29
CA ARG A 150 14.11 8.15 -6.15
C ARG A 150 15.16 9.22 -5.92
N GLU A 151 15.67 9.84 -6.99
CA GLU A 151 16.64 10.94 -6.88
C GLU A 151 16.04 12.17 -6.16
N THR A 152 14.73 12.40 -6.29
CA THR A 152 14.05 13.52 -5.63
C THR A 152 14.08 13.45 -4.10
N ILE A 153 14.29 12.26 -3.54
CA ILE A 153 14.39 12.01 -2.09
C ILE A 153 15.82 11.78 -1.59
N ASN A 154 16.84 12.12 -2.41
CA ASN A 154 18.21 12.18 -1.93
C ASN A 154 18.42 13.35 -0.95
N THR A 155 19.30 13.13 0.02
CA THR A 155 19.72 14.11 1.02
C THR A 155 21.17 13.86 1.44
N PRO A 156 21.96 14.90 1.80
CA PRO A 156 23.35 14.72 2.23
C PRO A 156 23.51 14.22 3.68
N VAL A 157 22.43 14.17 4.48
CA VAL A 157 22.52 13.91 5.94
C VAL A 157 21.93 12.57 6.38
N ALA A 158 21.27 11.83 5.49
CA ALA A 158 20.62 10.54 5.74
C ALA A 158 20.55 9.73 4.43
N ASP A 159 20.10 8.49 4.48
CA ASP A 159 19.98 7.63 3.29
C ASP A 159 18.89 8.14 2.32
N MET A 160 17.85 8.77 2.87
CA MET A 160 16.80 9.44 2.11
C MET A 160 16.09 10.50 2.96
N LYS A 161 15.27 11.33 2.33
CA LYS A 161 14.32 12.22 2.99
C LYS A 161 12.87 11.78 2.75
N ASN A 162 11.97 12.00 3.70
CA ASN A 162 10.61 11.47 3.62
C ASN A 162 9.70 12.19 2.59
N SER A 163 10.11 13.32 2.03
CA SER A 163 9.34 14.06 1.04
C SER A 163 10.22 14.69 -0.04
N GLY A 164 9.86 14.49 -1.31
CA GLY A 164 10.45 15.20 -2.46
C GLY A 164 9.78 16.53 -2.78
N GLY A 165 8.82 16.97 -1.95
CA GLY A 165 8.05 18.18 -2.16
C GLY A 165 6.75 17.95 -2.95
N ARG A 166 6.19 19.04 -3.48
CA ARG A 166 4.82 19.04 -4.05
C ARG A 166 4.72 18.40 -5.44
N VAL A 167 5.75 18.51 -6.26
CA VAL A 167 5.75 18.03 -7.65
C VAL A 167 6.24 16.57 -7.68
N GLY A 168 5.55 15.70 -8.41
CA GLY A 168 5.92 14.29 -8.52
C GLY A 168 5.60 13.44 -7.29
N GLY A 169 4.84 13.99 -6.32
CA GLY A 169 4.61 13.37 -5.02
C GLY A 169 4.08 11.93 -5.06
N VAL A 170 3.30 11.57 -6.09
CA VAL A 170 2.76 10.22 -6.27
C VAL A 170 3.84 9.17 -6.58
N GLY A 171 4.81 9.52 -7.42
CA GLY A 171 5.94 8.63 -7.74
C GLY A 171 6.96 8.61 -6.60
N THR A 172 7.24 9.78 -6.02
CA THR A 172 8.17 9.93 -4.90
C THR A 172 7.74 9.17 -3.64
N SER A 173 6.44 9.13 -3.31
CA SER A 173 5.93 8.34 -2.19
C SER A 173 6.10 6.84 -2.41
N ALA A 174 5.85 6.37 -3.63
CA ALA A 174 5.97 4.96 -3.97
C ALA A 174 7.43 4.49 -3.94
N VAL A 175 8.36 5.23 -4.57
CA VAL A 175 9.79 4.87 -4.51
C VAL A 175 10.37 4.98 -3.09
N PHE A 176 9.83 5.85 -2.23
CA PHE A 176 10.19 5.85 -0.81
C PHE A 176 9.83 4.50 -0.16
N LEU A 177 8.61 3.99 -0.39
CA LEU A 177 8.19 2.69 0.16
C LEU A 177 9.00 1.52 -0.43
N GLN A 178 9.37 1.61 -1.71
CA GLN A 178 10.19 0.60 -2.39
C GLN A 178 11.55 0.39 -1.71
N GLU A 179 12.10 1.41 -1.04
CA GLU A 179 13.34 1.28 -0.27
C GLU A 179 13.22 0.32 0.92
N PHE A 180 12.01 -0.04 1.32
CA PHE A 180 11.74 -0.90 2.47
C PHE A 180 11.23 -2.29 2.04
N THR A 181 11.41 -2.65 0.77
CA THR A 181 10.99 -3.94 0.21
C THR A 181 12.14 -4.63 -0.52
N ASP A 182 12.20 -5.96 -0.41
CA ASP A 182 13.14 -6.83 -1.12
C ASP A 182 12.47 -8.08 -1.71
N TYR A 183 11.15 -8.01 -1.87
CA TYR A 183 10.25 -9.06 -2.33
C TYR A 183 9.28 -8.52 -3.40
N ASN A 184 8.50 -9.40 -4.03
CA ASN A 184 7.43 -8.98 -4.95
C ASN A 184 6.42 -8.12 -4.20
N TRP A 185 6.23 -6.89 -4.66
CA TRP A 185 5.56 -5.85 -3.91
C TRP A 185 4.69 -4.98 -4.81
N ALA A 186 3.46 -4.74 -4.35
CA ALA A 186 2.54 -3.78 -4.94
C ALA A 186 2.01 -2.80 -3.87
N HIS A 187 2.11 -1.51 -4.15
CA HIS A 187 1.48 -0.44 -3.38
C HIS A 187 0.23 0.05 -4.11
N LEU A 188 -0.91 0.04 -3.42
CA LEU A 188 -2.17 0.60 -3.87
C LEU A 188 -2.43 1.92 -3.14
N ASP A 189 -2.27 3.05 -3.83
CA ASP A 189 -2.66 4.36 -3.31
C ASP A 189 -4.16 4.57 -3.58
N ILE A 190 -4.95 4.41 -2.51
CA ILE A 190 -6.41 4.41 -2.54
C ILE A 190 -7.01 5.74 -2.04
N ALA A 191 -6.22 6.81 -1.90
CA ALA A 191 -6.69 8.08 -1.36
C ALA A 191 -7.95 8.62 -2.07
N GLY A 192 -8.03 8.45 -3.40
CA GLY A 192 -9.19 8.88 -4.19
C GLY A 192 -10.42 7.98 -4.08
N MET A 193 -10.29 6.81 -3.44
CA MET A 193 -11.29 5.75 -3.43
C MET A 193 -11.86 5.46 -2.04
N ALA A 194 -11.20 5.88 -0.97
CA ALA A 194 -11.54 5.50 0.40
C ALA A 194 -12.90 6.05 0.88
N MET A 195 -13.29 7.23 0.43
CA MET A 195 -14.53 7.91 0.82
C MET A 195 -15.36 8.30 -0.41
N SER A 196 -16.68 8.16 -0.30
CA SER A 196 -17.64 8.66 -1.28
C SER A 196 -18.51 9.75 -0.65
N GLU A 197 -18.62 10.90 -1.32
CA GLU A 197 -19.53 11.99 -0.90
C GLU A 197 -20.98 11.73 -1.30
N LYS A 198 -21.21 10.78 -2.21
CA LYS A 198 -22.52 10.51 -2.81
C LYS A 198 -22.88 9.05 -2.66
N GLU A 199 -24.18 8.80 -2.55
CA GLU A 199 -24.73 7.46 -2.70
C GLU A 199 -24.72 7.08 -4.20
N GLY A 200 -24.15 5.92 -4.49
CA GLY A 200 -24.08 5.32 -5.82
C GLY A 200 -24.87 4.00 -5.87
N ALA A 201 -24.73 3.27 -6.97
CA ALA A 201 -25.49 2.04 -7.19
C ALA A 201 -25.25 0.95 -6.12
N TYR A 202 -24.03 0.85 -5.60
CA TYR A 202 -23.64 -0.13 -4.59
C TYR A 202 -22.69 0.44 -3.52
N VAL A 203 -22.42 1.75 -3.56
CA VAL A 203 -21.54 2.47 -2.61
C VAL A 203 -22.41 3.47 -1.87
N THR A 204 -22.41 3.42 -0.55
CA THR A 204 -23.10 4.42 0.28
C THR A 204 -22.20 5.63 0.52
N ALA A 205 -22.81 6.76 0.88
CA ALA A 205 -22.03 7.91 1.31
C ALA A 205 -21.22 7.57 2.57
N GLY A 206 -19.96 8.01 2.61
CA GLY A 206 -18.99 7.66 3.65
C GLY A 206 -17.92 6.69 3.18
N ALA A 207 -17.43 5.83 4.08
CA ALA A 207 -16.35 4.89 3.79
C ALA A 207 -16.80 3.82 2.78
N THR A 208 -16.03 3.65 1.71
CA THR A 208 -16.42 2.77 0.59
C THR A 208 -16.03 1.31 0.81
N GLY A 209 -15.04 1.05 1.66
CA GLY A 209 -14.43 -0.28 1.78
C GLY A 209 -13.67 -0.74 0.52
N TYR A 210 -13.24 0.20 -0.33
CA TYR A 210 -12.44 -0.09 -1.52
C TYR A 210 -11.22 -0.95 -1.18
N GLY A 211 -10.93 -1.94 -2.02
CA GLY A 211 -9.84 -2.90 -1.83
C GLY A 211 -10.34 -4.24 -1.29
N VAL A 212 -11.45 -4.30 -0.53
CA VAL A 212 -11.94 -5.58 -0.01
C VAL A 212 -12.30 -6.54 -1.14
N ARG A 213 -13.05 -6.07 -2.15
CA ARG A 213 -13.49 -6.95 -3.25
C ARG A 213 -12.32 -7.29 -4.16
N LEU A 214 -11.47 -6.31 -4.46
CA LEU A 214 -10.27 -6.51 -5.26
C LEU A 214 -9.36 -7.58 -4.68
N LEU A 215 -8.99 -7.45 -3.40
CA LEU A 215 -8.08 -8.40 -2.74
C LEU A 215 -8.75 -9.78 -2.60
N THR A 216 -10.05 -9.82 -2.32
CA THR A 216 -10.80 -11.09 -2.27
C THR A 216 -10.77 -11.77 -3.64
N GLN A 217 -11.05 -11.05 -4.73
CA GLN A 217 -11.05 -11.62 -6.08
C GLN A 217 -9.66 -12.07 -6.50
N PHE A 218 -8.63 -11.28 -6.21
CA PHE A 218 -7.24 -11.65 -6.47
C PHE A 218 -6.86 -12.97 -5.79
N LEU A 219 -7.24 -13.15 -4.52
CA LEU A 219 -6.99 -14.40 -3.79
C LEU A 219 -7.79 -15.58 -4.33
N LEU A 220 -9.03 -15.37 -4.75
CA LEU A 220 -9.83 -16.40 -5.42
C LEU A 220 -9.19 -16.84 -6.74
N ASN A 221 -8.70 -15.89 -7.54
CA ASN A 221 -8.01 -16.17 -8.80
C ASN A 221 -6.74 -17.00 -8.57
N ARG A 222 -5.96 -16.70 -7.53
CA ARG A 222 -4.76 -17.48 -7.16
C ARG A 222 -5.06 -18.84 -6.54
N ALA A 223 -6.20 -18.99 -5.87
CA ALA A 223 -6.61 -20.27 -5.28
C ALA A 223 -7.28 -21.21 -6.30
N ALA A 224 -7.71 -20.69 -7.45
CA ALA A 224 -8.34 -21.49 -8.50
C ALA A 224 -7.31 -22.47 -9.10
N PRO A 225 -7.68 -23.75 -9.33
CA PRO A 225 -6.80 -24.69 -9.99
C PRO A 225 -6.46 -24.19 -11.41
N THR A 226 -5.18 -24.19 -11.75
CA THR A 226 -4.73 -23.88 -13.12
C THR A 226 -5.36 -24.90 -14.08
N PRO A 227 -6.00 -24.46 -15.18
CA PRO A 227 -6.63 -25.36 -16.14
C PRO A 227 -5.65 -26.30 -16.84
#